data_AF-A0A6J3RKM2-F1
#
_entry.id   AF-A0A6J3RKM2-F1
#
_cell.length_a   1.000
_cell.length_b   1.000
_cell.length_c   1.000
_cell.angle_alpha   90.00
_cell.angle_beta   90.00
_cell.angle_gamma   90.00
#
_symmetry.space_group_name_H-M   'P 1'
#
loop_
_entity.id
_entity.type
_entity.pdbx_description
1 polymer ?
#
loop_
_entity_poly.entity_id
_entity_poly.type
_entity_poly.pdbx_seq_one_letter_code
_entity_poly.pdbx_strand_id
1 'polypeptide(L)'
;MAIISKLSVPFDVTLRVTYKNVPNWHRDLVQVCENIPIVLCGNKVGIKDRKVKAQSIVFYRKKNLQYYDTSAKSNYNFEKPFLWLARKLMGDPNLEFISMPALAPPEVVMDSALAAQYRQDLEVPQTTALPDEEKVKLDPNVRSLVL
;
A
#
# COMPACT_ATOMS: atom_id res chain seq x y z
N MET A 1 -10.71 14.20 7.59
CA MET A 1 -9.73 13.56 6.68
C MET A 1 -8.36 13.25 7.32
N ALA A 2 -7.83 14.07 8.24
CA ALA A 2 -6.47 13.92 8.78
C ALA A 2 -6.19 12.63 9.60
N ILE A 3 -7.21 11.95 10.13
CA ILE A 3 -7.04 10.67 10.85
C ILE A 3 -6.97 9.50 9.84
N ILE A 4 -7.80 9.53 8.80
CA ILE A 4 -7.89 8.48 7.77
C ILE A 4 -6.57 8.37 6.98
N SER A 5 -5.90 9.49 6.69
CA SER A 5 -4.59 9.49 6.03
C SER A 5 -3.47 8.87 6.84
N LYS A 6 -3.59 8.80 8.19
CA LYS A 6 -2.58 8.20 9.07
C LYS A 6 -2.70 6.67 9.17
N LEU A 7 -3.77 6.10 8.62
CA LEU A 7 -4.08 4.66 8.68
C LEU A 7 -3.68 3.92 7.40
N SER A 8 -3.05 4.61 6.45
CA SER A 8 -2.39 4.00 5.30
C SER A 8 -0.88 3.89 5.53
N VAL A 9 -0.29 2.73 5.23
CA VAL A 9 1.16 2.52 5.22
C VAL A 9 1.64 2.53 3.76
N PRO A 10 2.13 3.67 3.23
CA PRO A 10 2.67 3.72 1.89
C PRO A 10 4.11 3.19 1.84
N PHE A 11 4.46 2.49 0.78
CA PHE A 11 5.85 2.24 0.40
C PHE A 11 6.05 2.55 -1.09
N ASP A 12 7.30 2.69 -1.52
CA ASP A 12 7.65 3.01 -2.89
C ASP A 12 7.99 1.73 -3.67
N VAL A 13 7.24 1.43 -4.73
CA VAL A 13 7.44 0.23 -5.54
C VAL A 13 8.77 0.26 -6.32
N THR A 14 9.42 1.42 -6.44
CA THR A 14 10.74 1.57 -7.07
C THR A 14 11.89 1.42 -6.08
N LEU A 15 11.63 1.40 -4.77
CA LEU A 15 12.67 1.32 -3.73
C LEU A 15 12.40 0.17 -2.75
N ARG A 16 13.11 -0.95 -2.93
CA ARG A 16 12.95 -2.16 -2.10
C ARG A 16 13.11 -1.92 -0.60
N VAL A 17 13.98 -0.99 -0.21
CA VAL A 17 14.22 -0.65 1.21
C VAL A 17 12.95 -0.15 1.90
N THR A 18 12.07 0.56 1.18
CA THR A 18 10.81 1.07 1.76
C THR A 18 9.86 -0.07 2.10
N TYR A 19 9.75 -1.09 1.24
CA TYR A 19 8.96 -2.28 1.54
C TYR A 19 9.54 -3.10 2.70
N LYS A 20 10.87 -3.19 2.81
CA LYS A 20 11.53 -3.85 3.96
C LYS A 20 11.19 -3.20 5.32
N ASN A 21 10.87 -1.90 5.32
CA ASN A 21 10.52 -1.15 6.54
C ASN A 21 9.03 -1.25 6.91
N VAL A 22 8.16 -1.73 6.02
CA VAL A 22 6.71 -1.86 6.27
C VAL A 22 6.37 -2.59 7.56
N PRO A 23 7.03 -3.73 7.93
CA PRO A 23 6.74 -4.40 9.19
C PRO A 23 7.01 -3.54 10.42
N ASN A 24 8.05 -2.70 10.38
CA ASN A 24 8.39 -1.80 11.47
C ASN A 24 7.33 -0.70 11.60
N TRP A 25 6.98 -0.04 10.49
CA TRP A 25 5.94 0.99 10.50
C TRP A 25 4.57 0.47 10.94
N HIS A 26 4.20 -0.72 10.49
CA HIS A 26 2.98 -1.39 10.94
C HIS A 26 3.00 -1.67 12.44
N ARG A 27 4.12 -2.19 12.97
CA ARG A 27 4.27 -2.45 14.41
C ARG A 27 4.10 -1.15 15.21
N ASP A 28 4.80 -0.10 14.80
CA ASP A 28 4.78 1.18 15.51
C ASP A 28 3.36 1.80 15.46
N LEU A 29 2.64 1.64 14.35
CA LEU A 29 1.25 2.09 14.21
C LEU A 29 0.29 1.31 15.13
N VAL A 30 0.37 -0.02 15.13
CA VAL A 30 -0.50 -0.88 15.97
C VAL A 30 -0.24 -0.70 17.45
N GLN A 31 0.98 -0.32 17.85
CA GLN A 31 1.30 0.01 19.25
C GLN A 31 0.61 1.28 19.76
N VAL A 32 0.31 2.23 18.88
CA VAL A 32 -0.37 3.49 19.24
C VAL A 32 -1.88 3.37 19.02
N CYS A 33 -2.29 2.67 17.97
CA CYS A 33 -3.65 2.56 17.50
C CYS A 33 -4.09 1.08 17.46
N GLU A 34 -4.61 0.59 18.58
CA GLU A 34 -5.11 -0.78 18.67
C GLU A 34 -6.43 -0.95 17.88
N ASN A 35 -6.59 -2.10 17.21
CA ASN A 35 -7.81 -2.50 16.49
C ASN A 35 -8.33 -1.58 15.36
N ILE A 36 -7.52 -0.68 14.82
CA ILE A 36 -7.94 0.19 13.72
C ILE A 36 -7.68 -0.49 12.35
N PRO A 37 -8.61 -0.44 11.38
CA PRO A 37 -8.36 -0.90 10.02
C PRO A 37 -7.18 -0.15 9.38
N ILE A 38 -6.20 -0.89 8.87
CA ILE A 38 -5.00 -0.37 8.21
C ILE A 38 -4.97 -0.85 6.76
N VAL A 39 -4.55 0.03 5.85
CA VAL A 39 -4.39 -0.26 4.42
C VAL A 39 -2.92 -0.12 4.00
N LEU A 40 -2.40 -1.08 3.24
CA LEU A 40 -1.07 -1.05 2.66
C LEU A 40 -1.13 -0.47 1.23
N CYS A 41 -0.27 0.49 0.92
CA CYS A 41 -0.26 1.13 -0.39
C CYS A 41 1.10 1.03 -1.07
N GLY A 42 1.17 0.42 -2.24
CA GLY A 42 2.35 0.50 -3.11
C GLY A 42 2.26 1.73 -3.98
N ASN A 43 3.03 2.77 -3.68
CA ASN A 43 3.03 4.05 -4.40
C ASN A 43 4.04 4.06 -5.56
N LYS A 44 3.83 4.98 -6.52
CA LYS A 44 4.66 5.22 -7.72
C LYS A 44 4.59 4.14 -8.79
N VAL A 45 3.44 3.46 -8.92
CA VAL A 45 3.27 2.40 -9.93
C VAL A 45 3.34 2.89 -11.38
N GLY A 46 3.25 4.19 -11.63
CA GLY A 46 3.47 4.77 -12.96
C GLY A 46 4.93 4.73 -13.45
N ILE A 47 5.88 4.39 -12.58
CA ILE A 47 7.29 4.29 -12.96
C ILE A 47 7.57 2.88 -13.49
N LYS A 48 8.05 2.79 -14.75
CA LYS A 48 8.31 1.51 -15.43
C LYS A 48 9.31 0.60 -14.69
N ASP A 49 10.32 1.19 -14.04
CA ASP A 49 11.35 0.45 -13.30
C ASP A 49 10.87 0.01 -11.90
N ARG A 50 9.78 -0.78 -11.87
CA ARG A 50 9.22 -1.35 -10.64
C ARG A 50 10.17 -2.39 -10.06
N LYS A 51 10.71 -2.13 -8.86
CA LYS A 51 11.61 -3.05 -8.14
C LYS A 51 10.88 -4.02 -7.21
N VAL A 52 9.73 -3.63 -6.67
CA VAL A 52 8.89 -4.45 -5.78
C VAL A 52 7.69 -4.97 -6.57
N LYS A 53 7.71 -6.25 -6.96
CA LYS A 53 6.64 -6.88 -7.75
C LYS A 53 5.48 -7.35 -6.88
N ALA A 54 4.28 -7.45 -7.45
CA ALA A 54 3.06 -7.95 -6.79
C ALA A 54 3.30 -9.23 -5.97
N GLN A 55 3.94 -10.23 -6.57
CA GLN A 55 4.26 -11.52 -5.93
C GLN A 55 5.12 -11.40 -4.66
N SER A 56 5.98 -10.38 -4.57
CA SER A 56 6.84 -10.16 -3.40
C SER A 56 6.14 -9.46 -2.23
N ILE A 57 4.96 -8.88 -2.49
CA ILE A 57 4.22 -8.08 -1.52
C ILE A 57 3.30 -9.01 -0.71
N VAL A 58 3.88 -9.83 0.17
CA VAL A 58 3.11 -10.81 0.97
C VAL A 58 2.61 -10.27 2.32
N PHE A 59 3.14 -9.14 2.77
CA PHE A 59 2.89 -8.63 4.14
C PHE A 59 1.41 -8.36 4.41
N TYR A 60 0.67 -7.83 3.42
CA TYR A 60 -0.75 -7.55 3.58
C TYR A 60 -1.56 -8.82 3.88
N ARG A 61 -1.22 -9.95 3.25
CA ARG A 61 -1.88 -11.23 3.50
C ARG A 61 -1.58 -11.76 4.89
N LYS A 62 -0.31 -11.68 5.33
CA LYS A 62 0.14 -12.12 6.66
C LYS A 62 -0.55 -11.36 7.80
N LYS A 63 -0.91 -10.10 7.58
CA LYS A 63 -1.57 -9.23 8.57
C LYS A 63 -3.06 -8.98 8.27
N ASN A 64 -3.63 -9.67 7.28
CA ASN A 64 -5.02 -9.49 6.84
C ASN A 64 -5.38 -8.02 6.53
N LEU A 65 -4.43 -7.29 5.93
CA LEU A 65 -4.59 -5.90 5.51
C LEU A 65 -5.07 -5.84 4.06
N GLN A 66 -5.76 -4.77 3.72
CA GLN A 66 -6.05 -4.48 2.31
C GLN A 66 -4.82 -3.90 1.62
N TYR A 67 -4.59 -4.27 0.35
CA TYR A 67 -3.51 -3.72 -0.47
C TYR A 67 -4.06 -2.99 -1.71
N TYR A 68 -3.44 -1.87 -2.06
CA TYR A 68 -3.69 -1.17 -3.32
C TYR A 68 -2.39 -0.65 -3.96
N ASP A 69 -2.27 -0.84 -5.27
CA ASP A 69 -1.32 -0.13 -6.12
C ASP A 69 -1.85 1.28 -6.38
N THR A 70 -1.04 2.30 -6.08
CA THR A 70 -1.42 3.72 -6.16
C THR A 70 -0.33 4.56 -6.82
N SER A 71 -0.69 5.72 -7.37
CA SER A 71 0.27 6.69 -7.87
C SER A 71 -0.24 8.11 -7.63
N ALA A 72 0.42 8.82 -6.72
CA ALA A 72 0.09 10.21 -6.42
C ALA A 72 0.26 11.14 -7.65
N LYS A 73 1.24 10.87 -8.53
CA LYS A 73 1.51 11.69 -9.72
C LYS A 73 0.44 11.60 -10.79
N SER A 74 -0.24 10.45 -10.87
CA SER A 74 -1.26 10.18 -11.89
C SER A 74 -2.67 10.07 -11.31
N ASN A 75 -2.82 10.33 -10.01
CA ASN A 75 -4.05 10.08 -9.24
C ASN A 75 -4.61 8.65 -9.37
N TYR A 76 -3.79 7.68 -9.80
CA TYR A 76 -4.23 6.30 -10.02
C TYR A 76 -4.57 5.61 -8.70
N ASN A 77 -5.80 5.08 -8.61
CA ASN A 77 -6.38 4.41 -7.43
C ASN A 77 -6.25 5.22 -6.13
N PHE A 78 -6.08 6.54 -6.20
CA PHE A 78 -5.80 7.35 -5.03
C PHE A 78 -6.94 7.31 -4.00
N GLU A 79 -8.18 7.22 -4.47
CA GLU A 79 -9.38 7.19 -3.63
C GLU A 79 -9.64 5.83 -2.95
N LYS A 80 -9.17 4.72 -3.53
CA LYS A 80 -9.53 3.36 -3.09
C LYS A 80 -9.14 3.05 -1.65
N PRO A 81 -7.92 3.41 -1.18
CA PRO A 81 -7.55 3.22 0.22
C PRO A 81 -8.48 3.96 1.18
N PHE A 82 -8.85 5.20 0.86
CA PHE A 82 -9.73 6.01 1.69
C PHE A 82 -11.16 5.48 1.69
N LEU A 83 -11.66 5.05 0.53
CA LEU A 83 -13.00 4.49 0.40
C LEU A 83 -13.14 3.18 1.19
N TRP A 84 -12.17 2.27 1.06
CA TRP A 84 -12.16 1.03 1.82
C TRP A 84 -12.13 1.29 3.33
N LEU A 85 -11.29 2.24 3.75
CA LEU A 85 -11.17 2.61 5.15
C LEU A 85 -12.46 3.25 5.68
N ALA A 86 -13.11 4.13 4.89
CA ALA A 86 -14.40 4.72 5.23
C ALA A 86 -15.47 3.64 5.40
N ARG A 87 -15.58 2.67 4.47
CA ARG A 87 -16.50 1.53 4.57
C ARG A 87 -16.28 0.73 5.85
N LYS A 88 -15.02 0.47 6.22
CA LYS A 88 -14.68 -0.29 7.43
C LYS A 88 -14.96 0.48 8.71
N LEU A 89 -14.66 1.77 8.76
CA LEU A 89 -14.90 2.60 9.94
C LEU A 89 -16.38 2.92 10.15
N MET A 90 -17.14 3.08 9.07
CA MET A 90 -18.58 3.39 9.12
C MET A 90 -19.46 2.14 9.21
N GLY A 91 -18.92 0.96 8.90
CA GLY A 91 -19.69 -0.29 8.86
C GLY A 91 -20.66 -0.40 7.67
N ASP A 92 -20.54 0.48 6.67
CA ASP A 92 -21.39 0.50 5.48
C ASP A 92 -20.60 0.04 4.24
N PRO A 93 -20.87 -1.16 3.69
CA PRO A 93 -20.23 -1.66 2.48
C PRO A 93 -20.57 -0.87 1.22
N ASN A 94 -21.74 -0.21 1.19
CA ASN A 94 -22.28 0.50 0.04
C ASN A 94 -21.90 1.99 0.03
N LEU A 95 -21.08 2.43 0.98
CA LEU A 95 -20.58 3.80 1.02
C LEU A 95 -19.78 4.09 -0.26
N GLU A 96 -20.12 5.22 -0.89
CA GLU A 96 -19.46 5.74 -2.09
C GLU A 96 -19.13 7.22 -1.90
N PHE A 97 -18.06 7.67 -2.54
CA PHE A 97 -17.75 9.09 -2.59
C PHE A 97 -18.60 9.73 -3.69
N ILE A 98 -19.49 10.64 -3.28
CA ILE A 98 -20.37 11.41 -4.19
C ILE A 98 -19.59 12.41 -5.06
N SER A 99 -18.36 12.75 -4.67
CA SER A 99 -17.49 13.66 -5.40
C SER A 99 -16.03 13.32 -5.13
N MET A 100 -15.20 13.40 -6.16
CA MET A 100 -13.75 13.38 -5.96
C MET A 100 -13.35 14.65 -5.22
N PRO A 101 -12.46 14.57 -4.21
CA PRO A 101 -11.87 15.76 -3.62
C PRO A 101 -11.13 16.55 -4.70
N ALA A 102 -10.98 17.86 -4.51
CA ALA A 102 -10.19 18.70 -5.41
C ALA A 102 -8.71 18.26 -5.37
N LEU A 103 -8.35 17.31 -6.24
CA LEU A 103 -6.98 16.84 -6.41
C LEU A 103 -6.23 17.80 -7.34
N ALA A 104 -4.93 17.93 -7.12
CA ALA A 104 -4.07 18.57 -8.10
C ALA A 104 -4.20 17.83 -9.45
N PRO A 105 -4.18 18.56 -10.58
CA PRO A 105 -4.14 17.93 -11.90
C PRO A 105 -3.02 16.89 -11.97
N PRO A 106 -3.26 15.72 -12.60
CA PRO A 106 -2.24 14.70 -12.70
C PRO A 106 -1.04 15.23 -13.48
N GLU A 107 0.16 15.11 -12.91
CA GLU A 107 1.41 15.48 -13.57
C GLU A 107 1.78 14.49 -14.68
N VAL A 108 1.32 13.25 -14.57
CA VAL A 108 1.63 12.15 -15.49
C VAL A 108 0.38 11.32 -15.73
N VAL A 109 0.14 10.91 -16.97
CA VAL A 109 -0.94 9.98 -17.30
C VAL A 109 -0.47 8.54 -17.06
N MET A 110 -1.27 7.76 -16.32
CA MET A 110 -1.02 6.33 -16.16
C MET A 110 -1.36 5.59 -17.46
N ASP A 111 -0.46 4.76 -17.95
CA ASP A 111 -0.73 3.89 -19.10
C ASP A 111 -1.81 2.86 -18.74
N SER A 112 -2.90 2.84 -19.52
CA SER A 112 -4.06 1.96 -19.32
C SER A 112 -3.69 0.48 -19.43
N ALA A 113 -2.80 0.12 -20.36
CA ALA A 113 -2.37 -1.26 -20.53
C ALA A 113 -1.55 -1.74 -19.32
N LEU A 114 -0.63 -0.90 -18.85
CA LEU A 114 0.16 -1.16 -17.64
C LEU A 114 -0.72 -1.28 -16.39
N ALA A 115 -1.73 -0.41 -16.27
CA ALA A 115 -2.69 -0.45 -15.16
C ALA A 115 -3.54 -1.73 -15.18
N ALA A 116 -3.91 -2.23 -16.36
CA ALA A 116 -4.61 -3.52 -16.49
C ALA A 116 -3.71 -4.69 -16.09
N GLN A 117 -2.46 -4.69 -16.54
CA GLN A 117 -1.48 -5.71 -16.18
C GLN A 117 -1.28 -5.79 -14.66
N TYR A 118 -1.07 -4.65 -13.98
CA TYR A 118 -0.89 -4.65 -12.53
C TYR A 118 -2.14 -5.11 -11.76
N ARG A 119 -3.34 -4.86 -12.28
CA ARG A 119 -4.57 -5.41 -11.67
C ARG A 119 -4.57 -6.93 -11.74
N GLN A 120 -4.27 -7.49 -12.92
CA GLN A 120 -4.20 -8.94 -13.11
C GLN A 120 -3.09 -9.57 -12.24
N ASP A 121 -1.91 -8.93 -12.18
CA ASP A 121 -0.78 -9.39 -11.35
C ASP A 121 -1.09 -9.38 -9.84
N LEU A 122 -2.10 -8.63 -9.38
CA LEU A 122 -2.54 -8.60 -7.98
C LEU A 122 -3.67 -9.59 -7.69
N GLU A 123 -4.46 -9.96 -8.69
CA GLU A 123 -5.50 -10.99 -8.56
C GLU A 123 -4.90 -12.40 -8.46
N VAL A 124 -3.83 -12.68 -9.23
CA VAL A 124 -3.17 -14.00 -9.24
C VAL A 124 -2.57 -14.40 -7.87
N PRO A 125 -1.89 -13.51 -7.11
CA PRO A 125 -1.38 -13.81 -5.77
C PRO A 125 -2.46 -13.97 -4.71
N GLN A 126 -3.68 -13.45 -4.91
CA GLN A 126 -4.75 -13.64 -3.92
C GLN A 126 -5.23 -15.10 -3.87
N THR A 127 -5.10 -15.83 -4.97
CA THR A 127 -5.54 -17.24 -5.09
C THR A 127 -4.44 -18.26 -4.81
N THR A 128 -3.16 -17.86 -4.74
CA THR A 128 -2.02 -18.76 -4.50
C THR A 128 -1.63 -18.84 -3.01
N ALA A 129 -1.17 -19.99 -2.53
CA ALA A 129 -0.71 -20.16 -1.15
C ALA A 129 0.52 -19.28 -0.83
N LEU A 130 0.68 -18.85 0.43
CA LEU A 130 1.83 -18.05 0.87
C LEU A 130 3.11 -18.91 0.89
N PRO A 131 4.25 -18.39 0.41
CA PRO A 131 5.54 -19.08 0.55
C PRO A 131 6.01 -19.08 2.02
N ASP A 132 6.66 -20.16 2.45
CA ASP A 132 7.18 -20.35 3.81
C ASP A 132 8.28 -19.33 4.17
N GLU A 133 8.30 -18.91 5.45
CA GLU A 133 9.10 -17.80 5.98
C GLU A 133 10.62 -18.07 5.96
N GLU A 134 11.37 -17.38 5.09
CA GLU A 134 12.83 -17.25 5.27
C GLU A 134 13.13 -16.01 6.15
N LYS A 135 13.54 -16.25 7.39
CA LYS A 135 13.89 -15.19 8.36
C LYS A 135 15.09 -14.38 7.86
N VAL A 136 14.84 -13.19 7.33
CA VAL A 136 15.89 -12.23 6.99
C VAL A 136 16.54 -11.71 8.29
N LYS A 137 17.78 -12.12 8.56
CA LYS A 137 18.62 -11.54 9.62
C LYS A 137 18.92 -10.08 9.27
N LEU A 138 18.58 -9.15 10.15
CA LEU A 138 18.86 -7.73 10.00
C LEU A 138 20.33 -7.49 10.41
N ASP A 139 21.13 -6.88 9.54
CA ASP A 139 22.53 -6.55 9.85
C ASP A 139 22.62 -5.54 11.02
N PRO A 140 23.39 -5.82 12.08
CA PRO A 140 23.46 -4.98 13.28
C PRO A 140 24.11 -3.59 13.05
N ASN A 141 24.71 -3.34 11.89
CA ASN A 141 25.48 -2.12 11.60
C ASN A 141 24.65 -0.93 11.09
N VAL A 142 23.32 -1.06 10.91
CA VAL A 142 22.49 0.05 10.36
C VAL A 142 22.02 1.05 11.45
N ARG A 143 22.43 0.87 12.72
CA ARG A 143 21.98 1.72 13.84
C ARG A 143 22.71 3.06 14.03
N SER A 144 23.73 3.41 13.25
CA SER A 144 24.60 4.57 13.57
C SER A 144 24.44 5.84 12.71
N LEU A 145 23.41 5.98 11.87
CA LEU A 145 23.26 7.17 11.01
C LEU A 145 21.86 7.77 11.05
N VAL A 146 21.40 8.17 12.25
CA VAL A 146 20.46 9.30 12.44
C VAL A 146 20.71 9.90 13.83
N LEU A 147 21.59 10.90 13.91
CA LEU A 147 21.53 12.00 14.88
C LEU A 147 21.42 13.29 14.07
#